data_AF-A0AAN8XQG8-F1
#
_entry.id   AF-A0AAN8XQG8-F1
#
_cell.length_a   1.000
_cell.length_b   1.000
_cell.length_c   1.000
_cell.angle_alpha   90.00
_cell.angle_beta   90.00
_cell.angle_gamma   90.00
#
_symmetry.space_group_name_H-M   'P 1'
#
loop_
_entity.id
_entity.type
_entity.pdbx_description
1 polymer ?
#
loop_
_entity_poly.entity_id
_entity_poly.type
_entity_poly.pdbx_seq_one_letter_code
_entity_poly.pdbx_strand_id
1 'polypeptide(L)'
;SCSSSEFQCSDGECIPEHWVCDNYNDCIYGEDEINCDISTTDDSRSTLPPTCAPNQFQCWNGNCIQGSYLCDGYPDCSQGEDELDCAKT
;
A
#
# COMPACT_ATOMS: atom_id res chain seq x y z
N SER A 1 6.54 3.67 30.71
CA SER A 1 7.44 2.83 29.91
C SER A 1 6.63 1.64 29.51
N CYS A 2 6.27 1.54 28.23
CA CYS A 2 5.55 0.38 27.72
C CYS A 2 6.49 -0.83 27.63
N SER A 3 5.90 -2.02 27.49
CA SER A 3 6.60 -3.28 27.27
C SER A 3 7.24 -3.31 25.88
N SER A 4 8.16 -4.24 25.63
CA SER A 4 8.85 -4.37 24.34
C SER A 4 7.95 -4.76 23.16
N SER A 5 6.69 -5.09 23.40
CA SER A 5 5.68 -5.50 22.42
C SER A 5 4.47 -4.54 22.38
N GLU A 6 4.64 -3.34 22.92
CA GLU A 6 3.62 -2.30 23.03
C GLU A 6 4.14 -1.01 22.39
N PHE A 7 3.27 -0.33 21.65
CA PHE A 7 3.53 0.99 21.10
C PHE A 7 3.03 2.05 22.07
N GLN A 8 3.85 3.09 22.28
CA GLN A 8 3.52 4.17 23.19
C GLN A 8 2.95 5.37 22.41
N CYS A 9 1.68 5.68 22.65
CA CYS A 9 1.02 6.90 22.17
C CYS A 9 1.63 8.15 22.83
N SER A 10 1.45 9.33 22.22
CA SER A 10 1.99 10.61 22.71
C SER A 10 1.39 11.06 24.04
N ASP A 11 0.18 10.62 24.37
CA ASP A 11 -0.45 10.83 25.68
C ASP A 11 0.07 9.87 26.77
N GLY A 12 0.90 8.90 26.38
CA GLY A 12 1.49 7.90 27.25
C GLY A 12 0.69 6.61 27.37
N GLU A 13 -0.40 6.45 26.62
CA GLU A 13 -1.09 5.17 26.49
C GLU A 13 -0.20 4.13 25.79
N CYS A 14 -0.35 2.86 26.18
CA CYS A 14 0.39 1.74 25.59
C CYS A 14 -0.63 0.84 24.88
N ILE A 15 -0.53 0.76 23.56
CA ILE A 15 -1.35 -0.15 22.76
C ILE A 15 -0.51 -1.36 22.33
N PRO A 16 -1.12 -2.52 22.03
CA PRO A 16 -0.41 -3.63 21.45
C PRO A 16 0.26 -3.26 20.12
N GLU A 17 1.46 -3.78 19.83
CA GLU A 17 2.10 -3.60 18.51
C GLU A 17 1.22 -4.01 17.34
N HIS A 18 0.28 -4.93 17.55
CA HIS A 18 -0.64 -5.37 16.50
C HIS A 18 -1.82 -4.41 16.26
N TRP A 19 -1.95 -3.32 17.02
CA TRP A 19 -2.90 -2.24 16.73
C TRP A 19 -2.24 -1.08 15.99
N VAL A 20 -0.92 -1.09 15.88
CA VAL A 20 -0.21 -0.15 15.01
C VAL A 20 -0.47 -0.53 13.55
N CYS A 21 -0.95 0.43 12.75
CA CYS A 21 -1.22 0.29 11.33
C CYS A 21 -2.29 -0.74 10.99
N ASP A 22 -3.37 -0.76 11.76
CA ASP A 22 -4.47 -1.71 11.58
C ASP A 22 -5.76 -1.08 11.00
N ASN A 23 -5.67 0.18 10.57
CA ASN A 23 -6.76 1.03 10.08
C ASN A 23 -7.74 1.50 11.15
N TYR A 24 -7.48 1.24 12.43
CA TYR A 24 -8.22 1.80 13.56
C TYR A 24 -7.39 2.87 14.26
N ASN A 25 -8.09 3.78 14.92
CA ASN A 25 -7.47 4.87 15.64
C ASN A 25 -7.51 4.51 17.12
N ASP A 26 -6.45 3.85 17.59
CA ASP A 26 -6.33 3.36 18.95
C ASP A 26 -5.58 4.34 19.86
N CYS A 27 -4.72 5.21 19.31
CA CYS A 27 -4.16 6.34 20.06
C CYS A 27 -5.06 7.58 20.00
N ILE A 28 -5.01 8.48 20.98
CA ILE A 28 -5.89 9.68 21.00
C ILE A 28 -5.83 10.56 19.73
N TYR A 29 -4.68 10.57 19.03
CA TYR A 29 -4.47 11.35 17.80
C TYR A 29 -4.27 10.49 16.54
N GLY A 30 -4.48 9.17 16.62
CA GLY A 30 -4.28 8.26 15.48
C GLY A 30 -2.83 8.12 15.05
N GLU A 31 -1.89 8.36 15.97
CA GLU A 31 -0.45 8.31 15.69
C GLU A 31 0.09 6.90 15.45
N ASP A 32 -0.65 5.90 15.91
CA ASP A 32 -0.55 4.50 15.54
C ASP A 32 -0.77 4.27 14.03
N GLU A 33 -1.41 5.20 13.32
CA GLU A 33 -1.76 5.09 11.90
C GLU A 33 -1.00 6.06 10.97
N ILE A 34 -0.15 6.96 11.49
CA ILE A 34 0.48 8.02 10.66
C ILE A 34 1.88 7.69 10.12
N ASN A 35 2.58 6.71 10.68
CA ASN A 35 3.94 6.33 10.27
C ASN A 35 4.06 4.84 9.94
N CYS A 36 3.03 4.34 9.26
CA CYS A 36 3.03 3.03 8.66
C CYS A 36 3.97 3.07 7.46
N ASP A 37 5.23 2.71 7.69
CA ASP A 37 6.21 2.58 6.62
C ASP A 37 5.68 1.48 5.69
N ILE A 38 5.10 1.87 4.55
CA ILE A 38 4.68 0.95 3.48
C ILE A 38 5.97 0.49 2.79
N SER A 39 6.84 -0.20 3.54
CA SER A 39 7.97 -0.88 2.97
C SER A 39 7.42 -2.14 2.31
N THR A 40 7.51 -2.16 0.99
CA THR A 40 7.02 -3.16 0.05
C THR A 40 7.73 -4.51 0.15
N THR A 41 8.10 -4.94 1.36
CA THR A 41 8.85 -6.17 1.55
C THR A 41 8.27 -6.99 2.68
N ASP A 42 7.49 -7.97 2.26
CA ASP A 42 7.29 -9.25 2.93
C ASP A 42 6.35 -9.26 4.16
N ASP A 43 5.52 -10.29 4.18
CA ASP A 43 4.62 -10.73 5.24
C ASP A 43 3.40 -9.86 5.67
N SER A 44 2.25 -10.22 5.09
CA SER A 44 1.03 -10.58 5.84
C SER A 44 0.28 -9.55 6.71
N ARG A 45 0.42 -8.23 6.52
CA ARG A 45 -0.49 -7.25 7.18
C ARG A 45 -0.83 -6.04 6.32
N SER A 46 -1.25 -6.26 5.07
CA SER A 46 -1.72 -5.19 4.21
C SER A 46 -3.19 -5.38 3.84
N THR A 47 -4.07 -4.62 4.50
CA THR A 47 -5.41 -4.29 3.99
C THR A 47 -5.29 -3.13 2.97
N LEU A 48 -4.25 -3.14 2.13
CA LEU A 48 -4.15 -2.23 0.98
C LEU A 48 -4.97 -2.82 -0.19
N PRO A 49 -5.75 -1.99 -0.90
CA PRO A 49 -6.35 -2.41 -2.17
C PRO A 49 -5.24 -2.91 -3.10
N PRO A 50 -5.52 -3.91 -3.95
CA PRO A 50 -4.51 -4.76 -4.55
C PRO A 50 -3.49 -3.90 -5.28
N THR A 51 -2.31 -3.71 -4.69
CA THR A 51 -1.12 -3.46 -5.48
C THR A 51 -1.03 -4.70 -6.35
N CYS A 52 -1.18 -4.49 -7.66
CA CYS A 52 -1.12 -5.59 -8.61
C CYS A 52 0.15 -6.43 -8.36
N ALA A 53 0.15 -7.71 -8.74
CA ALA A 53 1.29 -8.56 -8.50
C ALA A 53 2.59 -7.89 -9.01
N PRO A 54 3.79 -8.22 -8.50
CA PRO A 54 5.04 -7.52 -8.82
C PRO A 54 5.37 -7.38 -10.33
N ASN A 55 4.74 -8.20 -11.18
CA ASN A 55 4.89 -8.19 -12.64
C ASN A 55 3.62 -7.68 -13.37
N GLN A 56 2.79 -6.90 -12.71
CA GLN A 56 1.54 -6.36 -13.24
C GLN A 56 1.53 -4.84 -13.14
N PHE A 57 0.90 -4.21 -14.13
CA PHE A 57 0.64 -2.78 -14.14
C PHE A 57 -0.80 -2.51 -13.68
N GLN A 58 -0.99 -1.50 -12.84
CA GLN A 58 -2.30 -1.09 -12.34
C GLN A 58 -2.87 0.03 -13.21
N CYS A 59 -3.98 -0.27 -13.89
CA CYS A 59 -4.81 0.71 -14.57
C CYS A 59 -5.42 1.71 -13.55
N TRP A 60 -5.81 2.90 -14.00
CA TRP A 60 -6.41 3.93 -13.14
C TRP A 60 -7.75 3.52 -12.53
N ASN A 61 -8.46 2.59 -13.14
CA ASN A 61 -9.68 1.99 -12.59
C ASN A 61 -9.41 0.88 -11.55
N GLY A 62 -8.14 0.60 -11.23
CA GLY A 62 -7.73 -0.44 -10.29
C GLY A 62 -7.59 -1.84 -10.90
N ASN A 63 -7.85 -2.03 -12.20
CA ASN A 63 -7.58 -3.31 -12.86
C ASN A 63 -6.07 -3.55 -13.01
N CYS A 64 -5.69 -4.83 -13.04
CA CYS A 64 -4.31 -5.25 -13.20
C CYS A 64 -4.11 -5.92 -14.55
N ILE A 65 -3.16 -5.43 -15.34
CA ILE A 65 -2.71 -6.06 -16.58
C ILE A 65 -1.30 -6.63 -16.38
N GLN A 66 -0.88 -7.57 -17.23
CA GLN A 66 0.51 -8.05 -17.17
C GLN A 66 1.46 -6.94 -17.60
N GLY A 67 2.65 -6.87 -17.00
CA GLY A 67 3.66 -5.90 -17.41
C GLY A 67 4.12 -6.06 -18.87
N SER A 68 3.85 -7.22 -19.50
CA SER A 68 4.06 -7.44 -20.94
C SER A 68 3.09 -6.68 -21.84
N TYR A 69 1.96 -6.21 -21.29
CA TYR A 69 0.95 -5.41 -21.99
C TYR A 69 1.18 -3.91 -21.80
N LEU A 70 2.17 -3.53 -21.00
CA LEU A 70 2.58 -2.14 -20.92
C LEU A 70 3.35 -1.79 -22.19
N CYS A 71 2.90 -0.79 -22.95
CA CYS A 71 3.56 -0.33 -24.17
C CYS A 71 3.69 -1.37 -25.29
N ASP A 72 2.74 -2.29 -25.38
CA ASP A 72 2.71 -3.33 -26.41
C ASP A 72 2.04 -2.86 -27.71
N GLY A 73 1.47 -1.66 -27.71
CA GLY A 73 0.79 -1.04 -28.84
C GLY A 73 -0.71 -1.25 -28.86
N TYR A 74 -1.28 -1.91 -27.85
CA TYR A 74 -2.71 -2.14 -27.67
C TYR A 74 -3.19 -1.53 -26.35
N PRO A 75 -4.35 -0.86 -26.32
CA PRO A 75 -4.92 -0.38 -25.07
C PRO A 75 -5.58 -1.54 -24.32
N ASP A 76 -4.89 -2.07 -23.32
CA ASP A 76 -5.39 -3.11 -22.41
C ASP A 76 -6.05 -2.51 -21.16
N CYS A 77 -5.68 -1.30 -20.75
CA CYS A 77 -6.43 -0.56 -19.75
C CYS A 77 -7.65 0.18 -20.34
N SER A 78 -8.63 0.49 -19.49
CA SER A 78 -9.91 1.07 -19.92
C SER A 78 -9.80 2.45 -20.56
N GLN A 79 -8.75 3.21 -20.27
CA GLN A 79 -8.47 4.49 -20.91
C GLN A 79 -7.20 4.44 -21.77
N GLY A 80 -6.64 3.24 -22.00
CA GLY A 80 -5.38 3.05 -22.72
C GLY A 80 -4.18 3.68 -22.02
N GLU A 81 -4.27 3.89 -20.70
CA GLU A 81 -3.22 4.53 -19.91
C GLU A 81 -1.89 3.75 -19.90
N ASP A 82 -1.97 2.45 -20.14
CA ASP A 82 -0.85 1.54 -20.39
C ASP A 82 -0.05 1.86 -21.68
N GLU A 83 -0.60 2.69 -22.56
CA GLU A 83 0.02 3.10 -23.83
C GLU A 83 0.42 4.59 -23.87
N LEU A 84 0.22 5.34 -22.78
CA LEU A 84 0.39 6.81 -22.77
C LEU A 84 1.82 7.29 -22.51
N ASP A 85 2.59 6.60 -21.67
CA ASP A 85 3.95 6.98 -21.28
C ASP A 85 5.01 5.99 -21.79
N CYS A 86 4.80 5.56 -23.03
CA CYS A 86 5.73 4.70 -23.73
C CYS A 86 6.77 5.58 -24.40
N ALA A 87 7.90 5.81 -23.74
CA ALA A 87 9.04 6.50 -24.33
C ALA A 87 9.58 5.69 -25.53
N LYS A 88 8.96 5.87 -26.70
CA LYS A 88 9.39 5.26 -27.96
C LYS A 88 10.67 5.97 -28.39
N THR A 89 11.81 5.32 -28.17
CA THR A 89 13.10 5.68 -28.82
C THR A 89 13.11 5.15 -30.25
#